data_AF-A0A928UQY2-F1
#
_entry.id   AF-A0A928UQY2-F1
#
_cell.length_a   1.000
_cell.length_b   1.000
_cell.length_c   1.000
_cell.angle_alpha   90.00
_cell.angle_beta   90.00
_cell.angle_gamma   90.00
#
_symmetry.space_group_name_H-M   'P 1'
#
loop_
_entity.id
_entity.type
_entity.pdbx_description
1 polymer ?
#
loop_
_entity_poly.entity_id
_entity_poly.type
_entity_poly.pdbx_seq_one_letter_code
_entity_poly.pdbx_strand_id
1 'polypeptide(L)'
;HNDGNYFADADTLQSLKDNGQIIFTYGEGDNPNGSQLDIAGVCDKSRRIVGMMPHPERRAEAALGGDDGLRLFAGLLEAVA
;
A
#
# COMPACT_ATOMS: atom_id res chain seq x y z
N HIS A 1 -8.63 5.66 10.62
CA HIS A 1 -8.18 6.44 9.46
C HIS A 1 -9.37 7.23 8.96
N ASN A 2 -9.34 8.57 9.01
CA ASN A 2 -10.47 9.38 8.53
C ASN A 2 -10.14 10.17 7.25
N ASP A 3 -8.86 10.35 6.93
CA ASP A 3 -8.38 11.07 5.73
C ASP A 3 -7.53 10.17 4.82
N GLY A 4 -7.87 8.88 4.74
CA GLY A 4 -7.12 7.86 3.98
C GLY A 4 -7.58 7.63 2.54
N ASN A 5 -8.55 8.40 2.06
CA ASN A 5 -9.07 8.30 0.71
C ASN A 5 -8.03 8.83 -0.28
N TYR A 6 -7.39 7.94 -1.04
CA TYR A 6 -6.47 8.34 -2.10
C TYR A 6 -7.25 8.93 -3.28
N PHE A 7 -6.97 10.18 -3.61
CA PHE A 7 -7.51 10.84 -4.79
C PHE A 7 -6.42 11.62 -5.53
N ALA A 8 -6.53 11.67 -6.86
CA ALA A 8 -5.68 12.47 -7.72
C ALA A 8 -6.41 12.78 -9.05
N ASP A 9 -5.86 13.70 -9.85
CA ASP A 9 -6.33 13.94 -11.21
C ASP A 9 -6.05 12.74 -12.14
N ALA A 10 -6.75 12.72 -13.28
CA ALA A 10 -6.68 11.61 -14.22
C ALA A 10 -5.26 11.40 -14.79
N ASP A 11 -4.51 12.46 -15.04
CA ASP A 11 -3.16 12.40 -15.58
C ASP A 11 -2.20 11.76 -14.57
N THR A 12 -2.33 12.12 -13.29
CA THR A 12 -1.57 11.54 -12.19
C THR A 12 -1.91 10.07 -12.00
N LEU A 13 -3.20 9.71 -11.99
CA LEU A 13 -3.62 8.31 -11.89
C LEU A 13 -3.11 7.47 -13.06
N GLN A 14 -3.16 8.02 -14.28
CA GLN A 14 -2.63 7.33 -15.45
C GLN A 14 -1.11 7.17 -15.37
N SER A 15 -0.39 8.21 -14.94
CA SER A 15 1.07 8.14 -14.74
C SER A 15 1.45 7.09 -13.69
N LEU A 16 0.70 6.99 -12.59
CA LEU A 16 0.94 5.95 -11.57
C LEU A 16 0.73 4.54 -12.12
N LYS A 17 -0.30 4.33 -12.94
CA LYS A 17 -0.54 3.05 -13.64
C LYS A 17 0.60 2.73 -14.60
N ASP A 18 0.94 3.66 -15.48
CA ASP A 18 1.94 3.45 -16.53
C ASP A 18 3.33 3.16 -15.96
N ASN A 19 3.67 3.79 -14.83
CA ASN A 19 4.93 3.57 -14.13
C ASN A 19 4.91 2.37 -13.16
N GLY A 20 3.77 1.69 -13.00
CA GLY A 20 3.60 0.60 -12.04
C GLY A 20 3.89 1.02 -10.59
N GLN A 21 3.44 2.22 -10.22
CA GLN A 21 3.66 2.81 -8.88
C GLN A 21 2.53 2.49 -7.90
N ILE A 22 1.44 1.88 -8.36
CA ILE A 22 0.37 1.35 -7.49
C ILE A 22 0.81 -0.04 -7.02
N ILE A 23 1.19 -0.15 -5.75
CA ILE A 23 1.82 -1.37 -5.20
C ILE A 23 0.90 -2.15 -4.26
N PHE A 24 -0.15 -1.51 -3.75
CA PHE A 24 -1.21 -2.17 -2.99
C PHE A 24 -2.56 -1.62 -3.41
N THR A 25 -3.51 -2.53 -3.60
CA THR A 25 -4.94 -2.23 -3.75
C THR A 25 -5.72 -2.93 -2.66
N TYR A 26 -6.86 -2.37 -2.27
CA TYR A 26 -7.85 -3.10 -1.52
C TYR A 26 -8.43 -4.24 -2.37
N GLY A 27 -8.97 -5.26 -1.73
CA GLY A 27 -9.73 -6.31 -2.41
C GLY A 27 -10.98 -5.73 -3.07
N GLU A 28 -11.49 -6.41 -4.09
CA GLU A 28 -12.73 -6.04 -4.75
C GLU A 28 -13.88 -5.97 -3.72
N GLY A 29 -14.54 -4.81 -3.62
CA GLY A 29 -15.60 -4.58 -2.63
C GLY A 29 -15.15 -4.29 -1.20
N ASP A 30 -13.84 -4.33 -0.93
CA ASP A 30 -13.27 -4.16 0.42
C ASP A 30 -12.65 -2.76 0.63
N ASN A 31 -12.79 -1.84 -0.32
CA ASN A 31 -12.26 -0.49 -0.21
C ASN A 31 -12.97 0.30 0.91
N PRO A 32 -12.31 0.51 2.06
CA PRO A 32 -12.99 0.98 3.26
C PRO A 32 -13.14 2.50 3.30
N ASN A 33 -12.49 3.21 2.38
CA ASN A 33 -12.37 4.66 2.42
C ASN A 33 -12.69 5.33 1.08
N GLY A 34 -13.08 4.57 0.05
CA GLY A 34 -13.46 5.08 -1.27
C GLY A 34 -12.28 5.61 -2.08
N SER A 35 -11.05 5.11 -1.84
CA SER A 35 -9.87 5.49 -2.62
C SER A 35 -10.08 5.19 -4.11
N GLN A 36 -9.67 6.09 -4.99
CA GLN A 36 -9.74 5.86 -6.43
C GLN A 36 -8.92 4.63 -6.83
N LEU A 37 -9.48 3.80 -7.72
CA LEU A 37 -8.84 2.57 -8.21
C LEU A 37 -8.45 1.59 -7.08
N ASP A 38 -9.14 1.68 -5.94
CA ASP A 38 -8.87 0.87 -4.75
C ASP A 38 -7.44 1.03 -4.22
N ILE A 39 -6.76 2.14 -4.51
CA ILE A 39 -5.36 2.36 -4.11
C ILE A 39 -5.24 2.35 -2.59
N ALA A 40 -4.43 1.42 -2.09
CA ALA A 40 -4.08 1.28 -0.68
C ALA A 40 -2.62 1.69 -0.40
N GLY A 41 -1.76 1.69 -1.42
CA GLY A 41 -0.38 2.15 -1.31
C GLY A 41 0.29 2.40 -2.65
N VAL A 42 1.18 3.38 -2.68
CA VAL A 42 1.97 3.79 -3.85
C VAL A 42 3.45 3.91 -3.51
N CYS A 43 4.31 3.84 -4.52
CA CYS A 43 5.73 4.10 -4.39
C CYS A 43 6.22 5.28 -5.25
N ASP A 44 7.38 5.82 -4.93
CA ASP A 44 8.06 6.78 -5.80
C ASP A 44 8.60 6.10 -7.08
N LYS A 45 9.01 6.89 -8.07
CA LYS A 45 9.53 6.35 -9.35
C LYS A 45 10.77 5.48 -9.19
N SER A 46 11.58 5.71 -8.14
CA SER A 46 12.74 4.87 -7.86
C SER A 46 12.41 3.60 -7.06
N ARG A 47 11.15 3.43 -6.64
CA ARG A 47 10.65 2.32 -5.84
C ARG A 47 11.36 2.11 -4.50
N ARG A 48 11.90 3.19 -3.94
CA ARG A 48 12.61 3.19 -2.64
C ARG A 48 11.76 3.74 -1.51
N ILE A 49 10.80 4.61 -1.83
CA ILE A 49 9.87 5.20 -0.88
C ILE A 49 8.49 4.62 -1.15
N VAL A 50 7.85 4.10 -0.11
CA VAL A 50 6.50 3.56 -0.14
C VAL A 50 5.64 4.33 0.85
N GLY A 51 4.50 4.82 0.37
CA GLY A 51 3.41 5.33 1.21
C GLY A 51 2.24 4.37 1.13
N MET A 52 1.72 3.92 2.28
CA MET A 52 0.56 3.04 2.33
C MET A 52 -0.36 3.39 3.50
N MET A 53 -1.64 3.08 3.33
CA MET A 53 -2.68 3.26 4.34
C MET A 53 -2.91 2.04 5.23
N PRO A 54 -2.83 0.78 4.75
CA PRO A 54 -2.85 -0.37 5.64
C PRO A 54 -1.73 -0.31 6.68
N HIS A 55 -1.98 -0.90 7.85
CA HIS A 55 -1.04 -0.99 8.96
C HIS A 55 -0.48 -2.42 9.08
N PRO A 56 0.48 -2.83 8.22
CA PRO A 56 1.07 -4.17 8.27
C PRO A 56 1.77 -4.46 9.60
N GLU A 57 2.28 -3.42 10.28
CA GLU A 57 2.91 -3.54 11.59
C GLU A 57 1.95 -4.06 12.67
N ARG A 58 0.65 -3.77 12.54
CA ARG A 58 -0.38 -4.26 13.48
C ARG A 58 -0.79 -5.71 13.23
N ARG A 59 -0.29 -6.33 12.16
CA ARG A 59 -0.54 -7.72 11.77
C ARG A 59 0.78 -8.45 11.49
N ALA A 60 1.85 -8.08 12.20
CA ALA A 60 3.17 -8.69 12.07
C ALA A 60 3.47 -9.74 13.15
N GLU A 61 2.65 -9.82 14.20
CA GLU A 61 2.82 -10.75 15.31
C GLU A 61 1.48 -11.40 15.67
N ALA A 62 1.49 -12.70 15.92
CA ALA A 62 0.28 -13.43 16.31
C ALA A 62 -0.43 -12.80 17.53
N ALA A 63 0.34 -12.24 18.48
CA ALA A 63 -0.19 -11.54 19.65
C ALA A 63 -0.97 -10.24 19.32
N LEU A 64 -0.71 -9.64 18.15
CA LEU A 64 -1.37 -8.42 17.66
C LEU A 64 -2.53 -8.72 16.69
N GLY A 65 -2.86 -10.00 16.49
CA GLY A 65 -4.02 -10.43 15.71
C GLY A 65 -3.70 -10.98 14.32
N GLY A 66 -2.45 -11.36 14.04
CA GLY A 66 -2.03 -12.06 12.81
C GLY A 66 -0.58 -11.76 12.46
N ASP A 67 0.00 -12.55 11.55
CA ASP A 67 1.40 -12.44 11.11
C ASP A 67 1.57 -12.15 9.60
N ASP A 68 0.46 -11.94 8.87
CA ASP A 68 0.48 -11.66 7.42
C ASP A 68 1.37 -10.47 7.04
N GLY A 69 1.39 -9.43 7.88
CA GLY A 69 2.16 -8.20 7.69
C GLY A 69 3.67 -8.39 7.85
N LEU A 70 4.12 -9.48 8.48
CA LEU A 70 5.54 -9.76 8.69
C LEU A 70 6.31 -9.89 7.38
N ARG A 71 5.65 -10.42 6.33
CA ARG A 71 6.24 -10.64 5.01
C ARG A 71 6.78 -9.36 4.39
N LEU A 72 6.12 -8.22 4.63
CA LEU A 72 6.59 -6.93 4.15
C LEU A 72 7.97 -6.60 4.75
N PHE A 73 8.11 -6.73 6.07
CA PHE A 73 9.35 -6.40 6.77
C PHE A 73 10.46 -7.41 6.50
N ALA A 74 10.13 -8.70 6.39
CA ALA A 74 11.08 -9.73 5.99
C ALA A 74 11.68 -9.43 4.59
N GLY A 75 10.83 -9.08 3.61
CA GLY A 75 11.30 -8.69 2.28
C GLY A 75 12.17 -7.43 2.28
N LEU A 76 11.88 -6.47 3.16
CA LEU A 76 12.74 -5.28 3.33
C LEU A 76 14.13 -5.64 3.88
N LEU A 77 14.19 -6.54 4.86
CA LEU A 77 15.47 -7.02 5.43
C LEU A 77 16.29 -7.79 4.40
N GLU A 78 15.66 -8.65 3.60
CA GLU A 78 16.33 -9.37 2.50
C GLU A 78 16.88 -8.40 1.44
N ALA A 79 16.17 -7.31 1.14
CA ALA A 79 16.59 -6.34 0.13
C ALA A 79 17.82 -5.50 0.53
N VAL A 80 18.18 -5.47 1.82
CA VAL A 80 19.31 -4.70 2.35
C VAL A 80 20.45 -5.58 2.88
N ALA A 81 20.27 -6.90 2.88
CA ALA A 81 21.28 -7.89 3.25
C ALA A 81 22.23 -8.20 2.08
#